data_AF-A0A9P6WEZ3-F1
#
_entry.id   AF-A0A9P6WEZ3-F1
#
_cell.length_a   1.000
_cell.length_b   1.000
_cell.length_c   1.000
_cell.angle_alpha   90.00
_cell.angle_beta   90.00
_cell.angle_gamma   90.00
#
_symmetry.space_group_name_H-M   'P 1'
#
loop_
_entity.id
_entity.type
_entity.pdbx_description
1 polymer ?
#
loop_
_entity_poly.entity_id
_entity_poly.type
_entity_poly.pdbx_seq_one_letter_code
_entity_poly.pdbx_strand_id
1 'polypeptide(L)'
;MGFATIGYPTRHHKRRRLPDHDDRPIYYHNHKKRIGSKQNKERTPGYLSLSNDISNNITSSISRNGIRPKNITLQDLPYEIIQRIFVLVKDTTCMPKLNKFFYTCLRPTEYLVRKAMIERYFSDPKRYGIERCLQDNGYLINPEIFSNKLFAQYLLRNLTSLPLPIDLFAPRSLIPYLHDDNLPEDFIFDIGQLSKGEFDLPMYFYHNFDCYCYKPSLLQTMCKYFTVSNIPLILENFLDWALTEGSHYGITNIIEVLEGIWVLLSSRNIFVNTQHLMIITLHRLYDKADDNSTRYWGDLFRDSDETIDDQKERFVEYIVRAFYRRNDDSGTKLLSGTEIWNILMEISNMKLIGIFTKYGVYPEMSMIGNSSI
;
A
#
# COMPACT_ATOMS: atom_id res chain seq x y z
N MET A 1 -9.68 15.18 49.94
CA MET A 1 -11.01 14.98 49.34
C MET A 1 -11.03 13.59 48.73
N GLY A 2 -11.89 12.71 49.26
CA GLY A 2 -11.80 11.26 49.09
C GLY A 2 -12.40 10.73 47.78
N PHE A 3 -11.84 9.61 47.34
CA PHE A 3 -12.27 8.80 46.20
C PHE A 3 -13.62 8.11 46.48
N ALA A 4 -14.43 7.90 45.43
CA ALA A 4 -15.54 6.95 45.46
C ALA A 4 -15.59 6.17 44.14
N THR A 5 -15.45 4.86 44.30
CA THR A 5 -15.50 3.77 43.33
C THR A 5 -16.91 3.59 42.76
N ILE A 6 -17.02 3.42 41.44
CA ILE A 6 -18.28 3.04 40.79
C ILE A 6 -18.45 1.53 40.89
N GLY A 7 -19.34 1.10 41.79
CA GLY A 7 -19.87 -0.25 41.84
C GLY A 7 -20.88 -0.51 40.72
N TYR A 8 -20.84 -1.72 40.18
CA TYR A 8 -21.85 -2.25 39.25
C TYR A 8 -23.25 -2.27 39.88
N PRO A 9 -24.32 -1.91 39.14
CA PRO A 9 -25.66 -2.39 39.41
C PRO A 9 -25.95 -3.64 38.56
N THR A 10 -26.03 -4.77 39.25
CA THR A 10 -26.62 -6.02 38.78
C THR A 10 -28.14 -5.92 38.60
N ARG A 11 -28.60 -6.48 37.48
CA ARG A 11 -29.93 -7.05 37.16
C ARG A 11 -31.05 -6.19 36.57
N HIS A 12 -31.58 -6.77 35.49
CA HIS A 12 -32.77 -6.45 34.71
C HIS A 12 -34.06 -6.44 35.56
N HIS A 13 -34.86 -5.38 35.45
CA HIS A 13 -36.31 -5.44 35.20
C HIS A 13 -36.88 -4.00 35.15
N LYS A 14 -37.87 -3.80 34.26
CA LYS A 14 -38.59 -2.55 33.92
C LYS A 14 -37.98 -1.71 32.80
N ARG A 15 -38.28 -2.11 31.55
CA ARG A 15 -38.24 -1.21 30.38
C ARG A 15 -39.22 -0.04 30.63
N ARG A 16 -38.71 1.17 30.81
CA ARG A 16 -39.49 2.40 30.57
C ARG A 16 -39.84 2.43 29.09
N ARG A 17 -41.13 2.56 28.76
CA ARG A 17 -41.57 2.90 27.40
C ARG A 17 -41.13 4.35 27.16
N LEU A 18 -40.26 4.57 26.18
CA LEU A 18 -40.00 5.90 25.63
C LEU A 18 -41.29 6.41 24.95
N PRO A 19 -41.57 7.73 24.98
CA PRO A 19 -42.74 8.30 24.30
C PRO A 19 -42.68 8.02 22.79
N ASP A 20 -43.83 7.68 22.20
CA ASP A 20 -43.98 7.44 20.76
C ASP A 20 -43.49 8.64 19.94
N HIS A 21 -42.84 8.34 18.81
CA HIS A 21 -42.30 9.32 17.87
C HIS A 21 -43.39 10.09 17.07
N ASP A 22 -44.66 10.03 17.50
CA ASP A 22 -45.78 10.69 16.83
C ASP A 22 -45.85 12.21 17.11
N ASP A 23 -45.12 12.72 18.11
CA ASP A 23 -45.15 14.14 18.50
C ASP A 23 -44.09 15.03 17.81
N ARG A 24 -43.35 14.51 16.81
CA ARG A 24 -42.37 15.32 16.04
C ARG A 24 -42.47 15.04 14.54
N PRO A 25 -43.26 15.82 13.77
CA PRO A 25 -43.32 15.65 12.32
C PRO A 25 -42.00 16.11 11.68
N ILE A 26 -41.24 15.16 11.14
CA ILE A 26 -40.18 15.42 10.17
C ILE A 26 -40.86 15.65 8.82
N TYR A 27 -40.75 16.88 8.30
CA TYR A 27 -41.35 17.29 7.05
C TYR A 27 -40.70 16.59 5.86
N TYR A 28 -41.35 15.55 5.32
CA TYR A 28 -41.19 15.19 3.91
C TYR A 28 -42.35 15.78 3.13
N HIS A 29 -42.02 16.72 2.26
CA HIS A 29 -42.91 17.42 1.35
C HIS A 29 -43.27 16.51 0.16
N ASN A 30 -44.54 16.58 -0.29
CA ASN A 30 -45.14 15.98 -1.50
C ASN A 30 -45.40 14.45 -1.45
N HIS A 31 -46.59 13.89 -1.67
CA HIS A 31 -47.74 14.25 -2.51
C HIS A 31 -49.02 13.52 -2.05
N LYS A 32 -50.16 14.22 -2.21
CA LYS A 32 -51.56 13.76 -2.45
C LYS A 32 -52.26 12.93 -1.36
N LYS A 33 -52.84 13.64 -0.38
CA LYS A 33 -53.96 13.16 0.45
C LYS A 33 -55.25 13.03 -0.38
N ARG A 34 -55.81 11.83 -0.46
CA ARG A 34 -57.27 11.63 -0.53
C ARG A 34 -57.67 10.82 0.70
N ILE A 35 -58.12 11.53 1.74
CA ILE A 35 -58.80 10.95 2.89
C ILE A 35 -60.29 10.93 2.54
N GLY A 36 -60.87 9.74 2.62
CA GLY A 36 -62.27 9.49 2.29
C GLY A 36 -63.23 10.07 3.34
N SER A 37 -64.35 10.59 2.85
CA SER A 37 -65.58 10.71 3.62
C SER A 37 -66.47 9.51 3.30
N LYS A 38 -66.87 8.83 4.37
CA LYS A 38 -67.87 7.75 4.38
C LYS A 38 -69.22 8.30 3.91
N GLN A 39 -69.86 7.68 2.92
CA GLN A 39 -71.33 7.59 2.86
C GLN A 39 -71.79 6.28 2.22
N ASN A 40 -72.49 5.51 3.06
CA ASN A 40 -73.68 4.68 2.84
C ASN A 40 -74.06 4.13 1.45
N LYS A 41 -74.43 2.84 1.49
CA LYS A 41 -75.59 2.19 0.85
C LYS A 41 -75.75 2.35 -0.68
N GLU A 42 -75.61 1.24 -1.41
CA GLU A 42 -76.73 0.50 -2.02
C GLU A 42 -76.28 -0.57 -3.04
N ARG A 43 -76.94 -1.74 -2.95
CA ARG A 43 -77.47 -2.61 -4.02
C ARG A 43 -76.55 -3.05 -5.19
N THR A 44 -76.30 -4.36 -5.18
CA THR A 44 -76.32 -5.34 -6.31
C THR A 44 -77.23 -4.99 -7.51
N PRO A 45 -77.15 -5.62 -8.72
CA PRO A 45 -76.43 -6.86 -9.12
C PRO A 45 -75.75 -6.87 -10.53
N GLY A 46 -75.00 -7.93 -10.84
CA GLY A 46 -75.25 -8.70 -12.09
C GLY A 46 -74.21 -8.74 -13.22
N TYR A 47 -73.87 -9.99 -13.60
CA TYR A 47 -73.47 -10.50 -14.95
C TYR A 47 -72.04 -10.15 -15.44
N LEU A 48 -71.16 -11.06 -15.92
CA LEU A 48 -71.14 -12.48 -16.34
C LEU A 48 -69.66 -12.93 -16.30
N SER A 49 -69.31 -14.07 -15.69
CA SER A 49 -69.08 -15.39 -16.34
C SER A 49 -67.83 -15.45 -17.26
N LEU A 50 -66.98 -16.47 -17.26
CA LEU A 50 -67.32 -17.90 -17.37
C LEU A 50 -66.05 -18.76 -17.05
N SER A 51 -66.27 -19.90 -16.36
CA SER A 51 -65.73 -21.26 -16.60
C SER A 51 -64.21 -21.56 -16.52
N ASN A 52 -63.71 -22.70 -16.01
CA ASN A 52 -64.33 -23.97 -15.60
C ASN A 52 -63.49 -24.69 -14.52
N ASP A 53 -64.22 -25.27 -13.57
CA ASP A 53 -64.01 -26.46 -12.71
C ASP A 53 -62.73 -27.30 -12.91
N ILE A 54 -62.07 -27.78 -11.85
CA ILE A 54 -62.47 -29.03 -11.14
C ILE A 54 -62.02 -29.04 -9.65
N SER A 55 -63.03 -29.21 -8.79
CA SER A 55 -63.10 -29.89 -7.48
C SER A 55 -62.18 -29.51 -6.29
N ASN A 56 -62.77 -28.72 -5.38
CA ASN A 56 -63.13 -29.09 -4.00
C ASN A 56 -62.22 -30.06 -3.22
N ASN A 57 -61.48 -29.47 -2.26
CA ASN A 57 -61.59 -29.72 -0.81
C ASN A 57 -60.22 -29.63 -0.16
N ILE A 58 -59.82 -28.45 0.34
CA ILE A 58 -59.26 -28.24 1.70
C ILE A 58 -59.50 -26.77 2.06
N THR A 59 -60.60 -26.51 2.78
CA THR A 59 -60.77 -25.32 3.61
C THR A 59 -60.01 -25.53 4.91
N SER A 60 -58.85 -24.90 5.05
CA SER A 60 -58.30 -24.59 6.38
C SER A 60 -57.50 -23.29 6.34
N SER A 61 -58.14 -22.24 6.87
CA SER A 61 -57.51 -21.12 7.58
C SER A 61 -56.31 -20.44 6.90
N ILE A 62 -56.56 -19.63 5.86
CA ILE A 62 -55.63 -18.53 5.54
C ILE A 62 -55.99 -17.37 6.46
N SER A 63 -55.39 -17.40 7.65
CA SER A 63 -55.23 -16.24 8.50
C SER A 63 -54.64 -15.10 7.67
N ARG A 64 -55.47 -14.10 7.33
CA ARG A 64 -55.01 -12.80 6.86
C ARG A 64 -54.39 -12.06 8.04
N ASN A 65 -53.25 -12.56 8.54
CA ASN A 65 -52.35 -11.76 9.35
C ASN A 65 -51.87 -10.64 8.43
N GLY A 66 -52.28 -9.41 8.76
CA GLY A 66 -51.83 -8.20 8.07
C GLY A 66 -50.32 -8.23 7.92
N ILE A 67 -49.87 -8.33 6.67
CA ILE A 67 -48.47 -8.19 6.31
C ILE A 67 -48.12 -6.74 6.64
N ARG A 68 -47.59 -6.51 7.84
CA ARG A 68 -46.90 -5.26 8.14
C ARG A 68 -45.78 -5.16 7.11
N PRO A 69 -45.65 -4.05 6.37
CA PRO A 69 -44.51 -3.89 5.48
C PRO A 69 -43.26 -4.10 6.31
N LYS A 70 -42.46 -5.12 5.97
CA LYS A 70 -41.13 -5.27 6.57
C LYS A 70 -40.39 -3.98 6.27
N ASN A 71 -39.91 -3.30 7.31
CA ASN A 71 -39.01 -2.17 7.12
C ASN A 71 -37.79 -2.70 6.37
N ILE A 72 -37.67 -2.31 5.10
CA ILE A 72 -36.55 -2.69 4.25
C ILE A 72 -35.32 -2.02 4.84
N THR A 73 -34.35 -2.83 5.24
CA THR A 73 -33.07 -2.38 5.77
C THR A 73 -31.99 -2.53 4.71
N LEU A 74 -30.85 -1.87 4.92
CA LEU A 74 -29.70 -1.96 4.03
C LEU A 74 -29.12 -3.40 3.94
N GLN A 75 -29.50 -4.28 4.88
CA GLN A 75 -29.12 -5.69 4.90
C GLN A 75 -29.97 -6.56 3.95
N ASP A 76 -31.13 -6.06 3.52
CA ASP A 76 -32.00 -6.74 2.56
C ASP A 76 -31.54 -6.53 1.10
N LEU A 77 -30.49 -5.72 0.88
CA LEU A 77 -29.87 -5.52 -0.43
C LEU A 77 -28.97 -6.71 -0.83
N PRO A 78 -28.87 -7.02 -2.14
CA PRO A 78 -27.88 -7.97 -2.65
C PRO A 78 -26.45 -7.55 -2.29
N TYR A 79 -25.58 -8.54 -2.11
CA TYR A 79 -24.20 -8.32 -1.67
C TYR A 79 -23.41 -7.43 -2.65
N GLU A 80 -23.70 -7.52 -3.95
CA GLU A 80 -23.06 -6.74 -5.01
C GLU A 80 -23.41 -5.25 -4.88
N ILE A 81 -24.65 -4.94 -4.50
CA ILE A 81 -25.13 -3.57 -4.32
C ILE A 81 -24.46 -2.98 -3.08
N ILE A 82 -24.37 -3.74 -1.99
CA ILE A 82 -23.67 -3.33 -0.76
C ILE A 82 -22.19 -3.04 -1.05
N GLN A 83 -21.52 -3.92 -1.80
CA GLN A 83 -20.13 -3.71 -2.22
C GLN A 83 -19.98 -2.47 -3.12
N ARG A 84 -20.92 -2.23 -4.04
CA ARG A 84 -20.88 -1.02 -4.89
C ARG A 84 -21.09 0.25 -4.08
N ILE A 85 -22.03 0.25 -3.14
CA ILE A 85 -22.23 1.36 -2.20
C ILE A 85 -20.94 1.61 -1.41
N PHE A 86 -20.34 0.56 -0.84
CA PHE A 86 -19.08 0.67 -0.11
C PHE A 86 -17.96 1.31 -0.93
N VAL A 87 -17.79 0.89 -2.19
CA VAL A 87 -16.79 1.47 -3.11
C VAL A 87 -17.06 2.95 -3.38
N LEU A 88 -18.33 3.34 -3.57
CA LEU A 88 -18.70 4.72 -3.90
C LEU A 88 -18.66 5.68 -2.71
N VAL A 89 -18.92 5.18 -1.49
CA VAL A 89 -18.89 5.99 -0.27
C VAL A 89 -17.46 6.43 0.09
N LYS A 90 -16.43 5.80 -0.50
CA LYS A 90 -14.98 6.10 -0.32
C LYS A 90 -14.45 5.96 1.13
N ASP A 91 -15.32 5.82 2.14
CA ASP A 91 -14.96 5.50 3.52
C ASP A 91 -14.82 3.98 3.74
N THR A 92 -13.59 3.53 3.90
CA THR A 92 -13.23 2.12 4.08
C THR A 92 -13.43 1.60 5.50
N THR A 93 -13.65 2.47 6.49
CA THR A 93 -13.44 2.09 7.91
C THR A 93 -14.70 1.77 8.68
N CYS A 94 -15.82 2.41 8.35
CA CYS A 94 -17.03 2.34 9.17
C CYS A 94 -17.92 1.15 8.82
N MET A 95 -18.20 0.92 7.53
CA MET A 95 -19.21 -0.03 7.08
C MET A 95 -18.91 -1.50 7.45
N PRO A 96 -17.67 -2.02 7.32
CA PRO A 96 -17.36 -3.39 7.70
C PRO A 96 -17.44 -3.65 9.21
N LYS A 97 -17.38 -2.60 10.04
CA LYS A 97 -17.41 -2.70 11.52
C LYS A 97 -18.82 -2.71 12.11
N LEU A 98 -19.85 -2.42 11.31
CA LEU A 98 -21.22 -2.30 11.79
C LEU A 98 -21.79 -3.62 12.32
N ASN A 99 -21.62 -4.72 11.59
CA ASN A 99 -22.07 -6.05 12.00
C ASN A 99 -21.38 -7.17 11.20
N LYS A 100 -21.63 -8.42 11.61
CA LYS A 100 -21.07 -9.62 10.98
C LYS A 100 -21.49 -9.76 9.51
N PHE A 101 -22.69 -9.34 9.14
CA PHE A 101 -23.17 -9.42 7.75
C PHE A 101 -22.35 -8.50 6.83
N PHE A 102 -22.19 -7.21 7.18
CA PHE A 102 -21.36 -6.28 6.43
C PHE A 102 -19.89 -6.69 6.42
N TYR A 103 -19.36 -7.20 7.54
CA TYR A 103 -18.01 -7.76 7.56
C TYR A 103 -17.85 -8.91 6.54
N THR A 104 -18.86 -9.78 6.43
CA THR A 104 -18.82 -10.91 5.50
C THR A 104 -18.92 -10.44 4.05
N CYS A 105 -19.82 -9.50 3.75
CA CYS A 105 -20.02 -8.95 2.42
C CYS A 105 -18.84 -8.08 1.94
N LEU A 106 -18.16 -7.39 2.86
CA LEU A 106 -17.08 -6.44 2.59
C LEU A 106 -15.70 -7.00 2.94
N ARG A 107 -15.58 -8.33 3.08
CA ARG A 107 -14.28 -8.97 3.25
C ARG A 107 -13.39 -8.58 2.05
N PRO A 108 -12.12 -8.20 2.28
CA PRO A 108 -11.23 -7.80 1.19
C PRO A 108 -10.96 -8.97 0.25
N THR A 109 -11.70 -9.01 -0.84
CA THR A 109 -11.46 -9.89 -1.99
C THR A 109 -10.66 -9.11 -3.02
N GLU A 110 -9.93 -9.81 -3.88
CA GLU A 110 -9.13 -9.20 -4.95
C GLU A 110 -9.97 -8.24 -5.81
N TYR A 111 -11.17 -8.67 -6.18
CA TYR A 111 -12.13 -7.86 -6.93
C TYR A 111 -12.54 -6.59 -6.20
N LEU A 112 -12.89 -6.68 -4.91
CA LEU A 112 -13.34 -5.53 -4.12
C LEU A 112 -12.19 -4.54 -3.89
N VAL A 113 -11.00 -5.05 -3.58
CA VAL A 113 -9.78 -4.24 -3.43
C VAL A 113 -9.47 -3.50 -4.72
N ARG A 114 -9.47 -4.21 -5.86
CA ARG A 114 -9.24 -3.60 -7.17
C ARG A 114 -10.26 -2.50 -7.48
N LYS A 115 -11.56 -2.77 -7.30
CA LYS A 115 -12.61 -1.78 -7.55
C LYS A 115 -12.49 -0.57 -6.63
N ALA A 116 -12.27 -0.77 -5.34
CA ALA A 116 -12.09 0.32 -4.38
C ALA A 116 -10.84 1.15 -4.70
N MET A 117 -9.74 0.51 -5.10
CA MET A 117 -8.51 1.19 -5.50
C MET A 117 -8.72 2.05 -6.74
N ILE A 118 -9.32 1.49 -7.80
CA ILE A 118 -9.57 2.22 -9.05
C ILE A 118 -10.50 3.41 -8.79
N GLU A 119 -11.64 3.19 -8.15
CA GLU A 119 -12.62 4.27 -7.91
C GLU A 119 -12.07 5.39 -7.02
N ARG A 120 -11.13 5.08 -6.11
CA ARG A 120 -10.59 6.05 -5.15
C ARG A 120 -9.36 6.78 -5.65
N TYR A 121 -8.46 6.10 -6.35
CA TYR A 121 -7.14 6.64 -6.68
C TYR A 121 -6.90 6.81 -8.18
N PHE A 122 -7.70 6.21 -9.05
CA PHE A 122 -7.56 6.33 -10.50
C PHE A 122 -8.58 7.34 -11.00
N SER A 123 -8.10 8.33 -11.72
CA SER A 123 -8.91 9.40 -12.29
C SER A 123 -8.78 9.39 -13.80
N ASP A 124 -9.91 9.47 -14.50
CA ASP A 124 -9.94 9.61 -15.95
C ASP A 124 -9.59 11.06 -16.30
N PRO A 125 -8.47 11.32 -17.00
CA PRO A 125 -8.03 12.67 -17.32
C PRO A 125 -9.01 13.47 -18.17
N LYS A 126 -9.89 12.79 -18.95
CA LYS A 126 -10.92 13.45 -19.75
C LYS A 126 -11.86 14.28 -18.90
N ARG A 127 -12.12 13.85 -17.66
CA ARG A 127 -12.97 14.58 -16.71
C ARG A 127 -12.40 15.94 -16.28
N TYR A 128 -11.10 16.15 -16.45
CA TYR A 128 -10.41 17.35 -15.97
C TYR A 128 -9.87 18.22 -17.13
N GLY A 129 -10.21 17.90 -18.38
CA GLY A 129 -9.71 18.62 -19.55
C GLY A 129 -8.21 18.46 -19.83
N ILE A 130 -7.56 17.44 -19.23
CA ILE A 130 -6.10 17.18 -19.33
C ILE A 130 -5.79 16.11 -20.40
N GLU A 131 -6.78 15.75 -21.21
CA GLU A 131 -6.70 14.67 -22.20
C GLU A 131 -5.60 14.87 -23.27
N ARG A 132 -5.19 16.11 -23.54
CA ARG A 132 -4.09 16.40 -24.49
C ARG A 132 -2.70 15.97 -24.01
N CYS A 133 -2.58 15.53 -22.75
CA CYS A 133 -1.30 15.38 -22.08
C CYS A 133 -0.96 13.93 -21.73
N LEU A 134 -1.87 13.02 -22.08
CA LEU A 134 -1.75 11.61 -21.79
C LEU A 134 -1.96 10.84 -23.10
N GLN A 135 -1.50 9.60 -23.13
CA GLN A 135 -1.81 8.69 -24.23
C GLN A 135 -3.33 8.43 -24.22
N ASP A 136 -3.90 8.03 -25.37
CA ASP A 136 -5.35 8.00 -25.63
C ASP A 136 -6.22 7.23 -24.59
N ASN A 137 -5.62 6.50 -23.65
CA ASN A 137 -6.29 5.74 -22.57
C ASN A 137 -5.55 5.79 -21.20
N GLY A 138 -4.65 6.74 -20.97
CA GLY A 138 -3.85 6.83 -19.74
C GLY A 138 -4.67 7.24 -18.52
N TYR A 139 -4.43 6.59 -17.38
CA TYR A 139 -5.03 6.99 -16.10
C TYR A 139 -4.08 7.84 -15.27
N LEU A 140 -4.66 8.81 -14.57
CA LEU A 140 -3.98 9.61 -13.57
C LEU A 140 -4.13 8.95 -12.20
N ILE A 141 -3.02 8.70 -11.52
CA ILE A 141 -3.03 8.06 -10.19
C ILE A 141 -2.79 9.11 -9.10
N ASN A 142 -3.69 9.16 -8.11
CA ASN A 142 -3.47 9.91 -6.88
C ASN A 142 -2.34 9.24 -6.05
N PRO A 143 -1.21 9.93 -5.76
CA PRO A 143 -0.08 9.37 -5.01
C PRO A 143 -0.42 9.02 -3.56
N GLU A 144 -1.55 9.47 -3.01
CA GLU A 144 -2.06 9.03 -1.70
C GLU A 144 -2.38 7.52 -1.64
N ILE A 145 -2.37 6.82 -2.79
CA ILE A 145 -2.46 5.36 -2.82
C ILE A 145 -1.38 4.71 -1.95
N PHE A 146 -0.20 5.34 -1.87
CA PHE A 146 0.94 4.85 -1.07
C PHE A 146 0.75 5.07 0.44
N SER A 147 -0.19 5.90 0.86
CA SER A 147 -0.56 6.05 2.28
C SER A 147 -1.33 4.84 2.80
N ASN A 148 -1.94 4.04 1.92
CA ASN A 148 -2.65 2.83 2.29
C ASN A 148 -1.85 1.59 1.90
N LYS A 149 -1.27 0.90 2.90
CA LYS A 149 -0.43 -0.30 2.69
C LYS A 149 -1.10 -1.36 1.82
N LEU A 150 -2.41 -1.61 2.01
CA LEU A 150 -3.14 -2.63 1.26
C LEU A 150 -3.22 -2.28 -0.23
N PHE A 151 -3.56 -1.02 -0.56
CA PHE A 151 -3.66 -0.59 -1.95
C PHE A 151 -2.29 -0.43 -2.61
N ALA A 152 -1.29 0.08 -1.88
CA ALA A 152 0.08 0.15 -2.34
C ALA A 152 0.61 -1.24 -2.72
N GLN A 153 0.51 -2.23 -1.83
CA GLN A 153 0.96 -3.60 -2.10
C GLN A 153 0.21 -4.21 -3.28
N TYR A 154 -1.12 -4.01 -3.35
CA TYR A 154 -1.92 -4.51 -4.44
C TYR A 154 -1.51 -3.90 -5.80
N LEU A 155 -1.29 -2.58 -5.84
CA LEU A 155 -0.84 -1.85 -7.02
C LEU A 155 0.52 -2.38 -7.50
N LEU A 156 1.49 -2.50 -6.60
CA LEU A 156 2.86 -2.90 -6.95
C LEU A 156 2.93 -4.35 -7.46
N ARG A 157 2.16 -5.25 -6.85
CA ARG A 157 2.07 -6.65 -7.27
C ARG A 157 1.42 -6.80 -8.65
N ASN A 158 0.47 -5.94 -8.98
CA ASN A 158 -0.33 -6.04 -10.21
C ASN A 158 0.00 -4.97 -11.26
N LEU A 159 1.09 -4.21 -11.09
CA LEU A 159 1.40 -3.06 -11.94
C LEU A 159 1.42 -3.40 -13.44
N THR A 160 1.88 -4.59 -13.78
CA THR A 160 1.96 -5.10 -15.17
C THR A 160 0.68 -5.79 -15.65
N SER A 161 -0.18 -6.26 -14.74
CA SER A 161 -1.42 -6.96 -15.04
C SER A 161 -2.65 -6.05 -14.97
N LEU A 162 -2.48 -4.81 -14.51
CA LEU A 162 -3.56 -3.83 -14.52
C LEU A 162 -3.96 -3.55 -15.97
N PRO A 163 -5.26 -3.63 -16.30
CA PRO A 163 -5.74 -3.37 -17.66
C PRO A 163 -5.78 -1.88 -18.01
N LEU A 164 -5.13 -1.03 -17.20
CA LEU A 164 -5.17 0.42 -17.29
C LEU A 164 -3.72 0.90 -17.41
N PRO A 165 -3.32 1.55 -18.51
CA PRO A 165 -1.99 2.12 -18.64
C PRO A 165 -1.85 3.30 -17.66
N ILE A 166 -0.78 3.26 -16.85
CA ILE A 166 -0.46 4.30 -15.89
C ILE A 166 0.44 5.30 -16.60
N ASP A 167 -0.10 6.48 -16.92
CA ASP A 167 0.66 7.50 -17.63
C ASP A 167 1.33 8.50 -16.68
N LEU A 168 0.63 8.90 -15.61
CA LEU A 168 1.11 9.94 -14.71
C LEU A 168 0.57 9.79 -13.29
N PHE A 169 1.35 10.26 -12.32
CA PHE A 169 0.88 10.48 -10.95
C PHE A 169 0.45 11.95 -10.79
N ALA A 170 -0.69 12.16 -10.14
CA ALA A 170 -1.24 13.49 -9.93
C ALA A 170 -0.37 14.31 -8.96
N PRO A 171 -0.13 15.59 -9.27
CA PRO A 171 0.55 16.49 -8.36
C PRO A 171 -0.34 16.77 -7.16
N ARG A 172 0.26 17.03 -6.00
CA ARG A 172 -0.50 17.34 -4.76
C ARG A 172 -1.46 18.52 -4.93
N SER A 173 -1.11 19.47 -5.80
CA SER A 173 -1.98 20.60 -6.15
C SER A 173 -3.25 20.19 -6.89
N LEU A 174 -3.23 19.09 -7.64
CA LEU A 174 -4.39 18.58 -8.37
C LEU A 174 -5.28 17.67 -7.51
N ILE A 175 -4.73 17.04 -6.46
CA ILE A 175 -5.46 16.08 -5.59
C ILE A 175 -6.81 16.62 -5.08
N PRO A 176 -6.93 17.86 -4.56
CA PRO A 176 -8.20 18.38 -4.07
C PRO A 176 -9.29 18.40 -5.16
N TYR A 177 -8.88 18.61 -6.40
CA TYR A 177 -9.78 18.71 -7.56
C TYR A 177 -10.13 17.34 -8.13
N LEU A 178 -9.29 16.31 -7.96
CA LEU A 178 -9.60 14.95 -8.43
C LEU A 178 -10.86 14.35 -7.78
N HIS A 179 -11.29 14.89 -6.65
CA HIS A 179 -12.45 14.40 -5.93
C HIS A 179 -13.60 15.41 -5.88
N ASP A 180 -13.45 16.56 -6.54
CA ASP A 180 -14.51 17.57 -6.61
C ASP A 180 -15.38 17.35 -7.85
N ASP A 181 -16.62 16.92 -7.62
CA ASP A 181 -17.62 16.75 -8.67
C ASP A 181 -18.14 18.09 -9.21
N ASN A 182 -17.75 19.24 -8.62
CA ASN A 182 -18.22 20.59 -8.98
C ASN A 182 -17.17 21.43 -9.72
N LEU A 183 -16.22 20.79 -10.40
CA LEU A 183 -15.25 21.51 -11.23
C LEU A 183 -15.95 22.32 -12.34
N PRO A 184 -15.60 23.61 -12.54
CA PRO A 184 -16.09 24.39 -13.67
C PRO A 184 -15.74 23.70 -15.00
N GLU A 185 -16.63 23.75 -15.98
CA GLU A 185 -16.40 23.18 -17.32
C GLU A 185 -15.15 23.77 -18.01
N ASP A 186 -14.76 24.97 -17.62
CA ASP A 186 -13.59 25.69 -18.14
C ASP A 186 -12.31 25.48 -17.30
N PHE A 187 -12.32 24.56 -16.34
CA PHE A 187 -11.12 24.28 -15.53
C PHE A 187 -10.03 23.65 -16.41
N ILE A 188 -8.98 24.44 -16.67
CA ILE A 188 -7.78 23.98 -17.36
C ILE A 188 -6.65 23.96 -16.33
N PHE A 189 -6.19 22.77 -15.97
CA PHE A 189 -4.98 22.63 -15.16
C PHE A 189 -3.75 22.92 -16.03
N ASP A 190 -2.86 23.80 -15.57
CA ASP A 190 -1.62 24.12 -16.29
C ASP A 190 -0.66 22.92 -16.27
N ILE A 191 -0.60 22.22 -17.39
CA ILE A 191 0.24 21.03 -17.61
C ILE A 191 1.73 21.38 -17.63
N GLY A 192 2.11 22.66 -17.77
CA GLY A 192 3.51 23.06 -17.66
C GLY A 192 4.14 22.70 -16.31
N GLN A 193 3.32 22.47 -15.28
CA GLN A 193 3.72 22.00 -13.95
C GLN A 193 3.76 20.47 -13.80
N LEU A 194 3.31 19.71 -14.80
CA LEU A 194 3.37 18.24 -14.79
C LEU A 194 4.72 17.77 -15.36
N SER A 195 5.82 18.21 -14.76
CA SER A 195 7.13 17.69 -15.15
C SER A 195 7.30 16.26 -14.63
N LYS A 196 7.70 15.32 -15.51
CA LYS A 196 8.05 13.95 -15.09
C LYS A 196 9.19 14.03 -14.07
N GLY A 197 8.98 13.46 -12.88
CA GLY A 197 10.00 13.43 -11.82
C GLY A 197 9.95 14.59 -10.82
N GLU A 198 8.90 15.41 -10.79
CA GLU A 198 8.77 16.45 -9.76
C GLU A 198 8.59 15.89 -8.34
N PHE A 199 8.06 14.67 -8.23
CA PHE A 199 7.79 14.02 -6.95
C PHE A 199 8.93 13.12 -6.53
N ASP A 200 9.44 13.31 -5.32
CA ASP A 200 10.27 12.30 -4.67
C ASP A 200 9.47 11.00 -4.51
N LEU A 201 10.21 9.91 -4.41
CA LEU A 201 9.68 8.59 -4.14
C LEU A 201 8.81 8.64 -2.86
N PRO A 202 7.60 8.07 -2.87
CA PRO A 202 6.73 8.09 -1.70
C PRO A 202 7.39 7.45 -0.47
N MET A 203 7.15 7.99 0.73
CA MET A 203 7.74 7.48 1.99
C MET A 203 7.51 5.97 2.21
N TYR A 204 6.42 5.44 1.66
CA TYR A 204 6.13 4.01 1.62
C TYR A 204 7.34 3.17 1.17
N PHE A 205 8.05 3.62 0.14
CA PHE A 205 9.20 2.93 -0.46
C PHE A 205 10.47 2.98 0.40
N TYR A 206 10.60 3.96 1.28
CA TYR A 206 11.70 4.07 2.24
C TYR A 206 11.51 3.15 3.47
N HIS A 207 10.32 2.57 3.63
CA HIS A 207 9.97 1.73 4.80
C HIS A 207 9.52 0.32 4.43
N ASN A 208 9.35 -0.01 3.14
CA ASN A 208 8.84 -1.30 2.70
C ASN A 208 9.77 -1.89 1.63
N PHE A 209 11.03 -2.15 2.01
CA PHE A 209 12.05 -2.66 1.09
C PHE A 209 11.73 -4.04 0.48
N ASP A 210 10.91 -4.83 1.17
CA ASP A 210 10.27 -6.06 0.66
C ASP A 210 9.80 -5.93 -0.80
N CYS A 211 9.22 -4.77 -1.16
CA CYS A 211 8.64 -4.56 -2.47
C CYS A 211 9.67 -4.61 -3.61
N TYR A 212 10.93 -4.25 -3.33
CA TYR A 212 12.01 -4.33 -4.29
C TYR A 212 12.48 -5.77 -4.47
N CYS A 213 12.61 -6.54 -3.39
CA CYS A 213 13.05 -7.93 -3.47
C CYS A 213 12.02 -8.84 -4.16
N TYR A 214 10.72 -8.55 -4.04
CA TYR A 214 9.67 -9.24 -4.80
C TYR A 214 9.70 -8.91 -6.30
N LYS A 215 10.15 -7.71 -6.67
CA LYS A 215 10.22 -7.26 -8.07
C LYS A 215 11.37 -6.26 -8.23
N PRO A 216 12.59 -6.71 -8.53
CA PRO A 216 13.77 -5.82 -8.58
C PRO A 216 13.67 -4.71 -9.63
N SER A 217 12.94 -4.97 -10.72
CA SER A 217 12.63 -3.97 -11.76
C SER A 217 11.63 -2.87 -11.32
N LEU A 218 11.08 -2.97 -10.11
CA LEU A 218 10.10 -2.02 -9.60
C LEU A 218 10.69 -0.62 -9.46
N LEU A 219 11.89 -0.49 -8.88
CA LEU A 219 12.51 0.82 -8.70
C LEU A 219 12.72 1.52 -10.04
N GLN A 220 13.28 0.82 -11.04
CA GLN A 220 13.46 1.36 -12.39
C GLN A 220 12.12 1.79 -13.03
N THR A 221 11.05 1.04 -12.77
CA THR A 221 9.70 1.37 -13.25
C THR A 221 9.16 2.62 -12.57
N MET A 222 9.30 2.72 -11.25
CA MET A 222 8.83 3.86 -10.45
C MET A 222 9.63 5.14 -10.76
N CYS A 223 10.92 5.02 -11.08
CA CYS A 223 11.77 6.15 -11.46
C CYS A 223 11.38 6.81 -12.81
N LYS A 224 10.45 6.23 -13.57
CA LYS A 224 9.80 6.90 -14.72
C LYS A 224 8.87 8.03 -14.27
N TYR A 225 8.35 7.93 -13.05
CA TYR A 225 7.34 8.83 -12.49
C TYR A 225 7.90 9.68 -11.34
N PHE A 226 8.84 9.14 -10.56
CA PHE A 226 9.40 9.77 -9.36
C PHE A 226 10.89 10.07 -9.49
N THR A 227 11.34 11.14 -8.84
CA THR A 227 12.76 11.35 -8.48
C THR A 227 13.10 10.62 -7.18
N VAL A 228 14.39 10.42 -6.95
CA VAL A 228 14.90 9.80 -5.73
C VAL A 228 15.83 10.82 -5.10
N SER A 229 15.36 11.52 -4.06
CA SER A 229 16.10 12.66 -3.50
C SER A 229 17.40 12.25 -2.79
N ASN A 230 17.39 11.11 -2.09
CA ASN A 230 18.50 10.69 -1.25
C ASN A 230 18.86 9.21 -1.48
N ILE A 231 19.51 8.94 -2.62
CA ILE A 231 19.92 7.59 -3.01
C ILE A 231 20.88 6.95 -1.99
N PRO A 232 21.89 7.66 -1.45
CA PRO A 232 22.76 7.08 -0.42
C PRO A 232 21.98 6.56 0.79
N LEU A 233 21.04 7.35 1.30
CA LEU A 233 20.20 6.93 2.44
C LEU A 233 19.33 5.71 2.12
N ILE A 234 18.77 5.63 0.90
CA ILE A 234 18.01 4.43 0.48
C ILE A 234 18.92 3.22 0.47
N LEU A 235 20.12 3.36 -0.09
CA LEU A 235 21.05 2.26 -0.25
C LEU A 235 21.55 1.77 1.12
N GLU A 236 21.88 2.69 2.02
CA GLU A 236 22.29 2.40 3.39
C GLU A 236 21.17 1.71 4.18
N ASN A 237 19.95 2.27 4.17
CA ASN A 237 18.80 1.67 4.84
C ASN A 237 18.40 0.33 4.22
N PHE A 238 18.51 0.18 2.89
CA PHE A 238 18.23 -1.07 2.21
C PHE A 238 19.23 -2.15 2.60
N LEU A 239 20.53 -1.85 2.63
CA LEU A 239 21.54 -2.81 3.05
C LEU A 239 21.39 -3.18 4.54
N ASP A 240 21.16 -2.19 5.40
CA ASP A 240 20.92 -2.45 6.82
C ASP A 240 19.72 -3.40 7.01
N TRP A 241 18.59 -3.11 6.35
CA TRP A 241 17.41 -3.97 6.38
C TRP A 241 17.66 -5.35 5.74
N ALA A 242 18.30 -5.41 4.58
CA ALA A 242 18.47 -6.65 3.84
C ALA A 242 19.42 -7.62 4.55
N LEU A 243 20.40 -7.10 5.30
CA LEU A 243 21.36 -7.89 6.09
C LEU A 243 20.87 -8.20 7.51
N THR A 244 19.74 -7.64 7.95
CA THR A 244 19.15 -7.92 9.28
C THR A 244 17.84 -8.70 9.22
N GLU A 245 16.95 -8.38 8.27
CA GLU A 245 15.61 -8.95 8.16
C GLU A 245 15.35 -9.67 6.82
N GLY A 246 16.23 -9.48 5.82
CA GLY A 246 16.00 -9.89 4.44
C GLY A 246 16.29 -11.36 4.09
N SER A 247 16.67 -12.20 5.06
CA SER A 247 17.11 -13.59 4.81
C SER A 247 16.17 -14.43 3.94
N HIS A 248 14.85 -14.24 4.05
CA HIS A 248 13.85 -15.01 3.27
C HIS A 248 13.83 -14.71 1.78
N TYR A 249 14.44 -13.61 1.32
CA TYR A 249 14.54 -13.29 -0.11
C TYR A 249 15.74 -13.94 -0.79
N GLY A 250 16.76 -14.35 -0.03
CA GLY A 250 18.03 -14.83 -0.56
C GLY A 250 18.92 -13.70 -1.11
N ILE A 251 20.21 -13.97 -1.18
CA ILE A 251 21.22 -12.99 -1.61
C ILE A 251 21.06 -12.57 -3.08
N THR A 252 20.60 -13.48 -3.93
CA THR A 252 20.41 -13.24 -5.37
C THR A 252 19.44 -12.10 -5.61
N ASN A 253 18.28 -12.10 -4.93
CA ASN A 253 17.30 -11.02 -5.04
C ASN A 253 17.84 -9.67 -4.53
N ILE A 254 18.67 -9.67 -3.48
CA ILE A 254 19.30 -8.46 -2.96
C ILE A 254 20.28 -7.89 -4.01
N ILE A 255 21.11 -8.75 -4.59
CA ILE A 255 22.05 -8.38 -5.65
C ILE A 255 21.29 -7.78 -6.84
N GLU A 256 20.21 -8.41 -7.29
CA GLU A 256 19.37 -7.88 -8.40
C GLU A 256 18.81 -6.48 -8.09
N VAL A 257 18.40 -6.21 -6.84
CA VAL A 257 17.95 -4.87 -6.43
C VAL A 257 19.11 -3.87 -6.46
N LEU A 258 20.28 -4.23 -5.95
CA LEU A 258 21.48 -3.38 -5.98
C LEU A 258 21.94 -3.10 -7.42
N GLU A 259 21.87 -4.09 -8.30
CA GLU A 259 22.12 -3.97 -9.73
C GLU A 259 21.13 -2.99 -10.37
N GLY A 260 19.85 -3.10 -10.00
CA GLY A 260 18.81 -2.18 -10.42
C GLY A 260 19.08 -0.73 -10.03
N ILE A 261 19.53 -0.49 -8.79
CA ILE A 261 19.94 0.82 -8.28
C ILE A 261 21.20 1.30 -9.03
N TRP A 262 22.17 0.43 -9.26
CA TRP A 262 23.40 0.77 -9.96
C TRP A 262 23.16 1.23 -11.41
N VAL A 263 22.29 0.52 -12.14
CA VAL A 263 21.88 0.90 -13.49
C VAL A 263 21.17 2.25 -13.49
N LEU A 264 20.29 2.49 -12.51
CA LEU A 264 19.62 3.77 -12.34
C LEU A 264 20.63 4.91 -12.14
N LEU A 265 21.56 4.74 -11.20
CA LEU A 265 22.63 5.71 -10.90
C LEU A 265 23.47 6.02 -12.13
N SER A 266 23.90 4.97 -12.83
CA SER A 266 24.71 5.09 -14.05
C SER A 266 23.96 5.82 -15.16
N SER A 267 22.67 5.55 -15.34
CA SER A 267 21.85 6.23 -16.37
C SER A 267 21.68 7.72 -16.13
N ARG A 268 21.78 8.17 -14.87
CA ARG A 268 21.63 9.57 -14.46
C ARG A 268 22.97 10.27 -14.18
N ASN A 269 24.09 9.60 -14.39
CA ASN A 269 25.43 10.08 -14.00
C ASN A 269 25.51 10.52 -12.52
N ILE A 270 24.80 9.83 -11.63
CA ILE A 270 24.84 10.08 -10.19
C ILE A 270 25.91 9.15 -9.59
N PHE A 271 26.86 9.74 -8.87
CA PHE A 271 27.89 9.00 -8.15
C PHE A 271 27.49 8.83 -6.68
N VAL A 272 27.64 7.61 -6.16
CA VAL A 272 27.39 7.28 -4.75
C VAL A 272 28.65 6.60 -4.22
N ASN A 273 29.48 7.38 -3.54
CA ASN A 273 30.64 6.88 -2.81
C ASN A 273 30.47 7.36 -1.36
N THR A 274 29.77 6.60 -0.51
CA THR A 274 29.65 6.93 0.91
C THR A 274 30.41 5.92 1.74
N GLN A 275 31.37 6.34 2.56
CA GLN A 275 32.11 5.42 3.42
C GLN A 275 31.17 4.61 4.34
N HIS A 276 30.07 5.24 4.75
CA HIS A 276 29.07 4.67 5.64
C HIS A 276 28.41 3.40 5.08
N LEU A 277 28.18 3.32 3.77
CA LEU A 277 27.65 2.12 3.11
C LEU A 277 28.50 0.88 3.39
N MET A 278 29.82 1.02 3.22
CA MET A 278 30.76 -0.08 3.45
C MET A 278 30.87 -0.42 4.94
N ILE A 279 30.86 0.59 5.81
CA ILE A 279 30.88 0.40 7.27
C ILE A 279 29.66 -0.43 7.73
N ILE A 280 28.44 -0.05 7.30
CA ILE A 280 27.22 -0.81 7.60
C ILE A 280 27.36 -2.25 7.09
N THR A 281 27.81 -2.42 5.83
CA THR A 281 27.98 -3.73 5.21
C THR A 281 28.91 -4.62 6.04
N LEU A 282 30.10 -4.13 6.38
CA LEU A 282 31.10 -4.89 7.13
C LEU A 282 30.62 -5.22 8.54
N HIS A 283 30.07 -4.24 9.26
CA HIS A 283 29.52 -4.50 10.58
C HIS A 283 28.41 -5.53 10.53
N ARG A 284 27.43 -5.43 9.63
CA ARG A 284 26.32 -6.38 9.58
C ARG A 284 26.77 -7.78 9.17
N LEU A 285 27.69 -7.92 8.21
CA LEU A 285 28.15 -9.25 7.78
C LEU A 285 29.03 -9.95 8.82
N TYR A 286 29.79 -9.19 9.61
CA TYR A 286 30.79 -9.73 10.53
C TYR A 286 30.52 -9.41 12.00
N ASP A 287 29.30 -8.98 12.34
CA ASP A 287 28.89 -8.78 13.73
C ASP A 287 28.96 -10.14 14.46
N LYS A 288 29.86 -10.22 15.42
CA LYS A 288 30.12 -11.45 16.19
C LYS A 288 29.13 -11.62 17.34
N ALA A 289 28.24 -10.65 17.58
CA ALA A 289 27.39 -10.61 18.77
C ALA A 289 26.10 -11.47 18.68
N ASP A 290 25.74 -12.00 17.50
CA ASP A 290 24.44 -12.66 17.32
C ASP A 290 24.58 -14.19 17.16
N ASP A 291 24.21 -14.95 18.19
CA ASP A 291 24.17 -16.42 18.20
C ASP A 291 23.18 -17.00 17.17
N ASN A 292 22.22 -16.19 16.66
CA ASN A 292 21.30 -16.61 15.60
C ASN A 292 21.85 -16.41 14.18
N SER A 293 23.06 -15.85 14.05
CA SER A 293 23.65 -15.46 12.78
C SER A 293 23.86 -16.63 11.81
N THR A 294 24.26 -17.81 12.29
CA THR A 294 24.55 -18.94 11.39
C THR A 294 23.32 -19.40 10.59
N ARG A 295 22.14 -19.40 11.23
CA ARG A 295 20.90 -19.76 10.55
C ARG A 295 20.48 -18.67 9.58
N TYR A 296 20.55 -17.40 10.00
CA TYR A 296 20.24 -16.26 9.15
C TYR A 296 21.09 -16.25 7.88
N TRP A 297 22.42 -16.39 8.03
CA TRP A 297 23.35 -16.44 6.90
C TRP A 297 23.14 -17.68 6.04
N GLY A 298 22.83 -18.83 6.63
CA GLY A 298 22.48 -20.03 5.88
C GLY A 298 21.21 -19.88 5.04
N ASP A 299 20.21 -19.17 5.56
CA ASP A 299 18.97 -18.87 4.83
C ASP A 299 19.23 -17.81 3.73
N LEU A 300 20.02 -16.78 4.02
CA LEU A 300 20.34 -15.71 3.09
C LEU A 300 21.23 -16.16 1.93
N PHE A 301 22.28 -16.92 2.22
CA PHE A 301 23.27 -17.37 1.25
C PHE A 301 23.10 -18.84 0.85
N ARG A 302 21.86 -19.32 0.81
CA ARG A 302 21.52 -20.72 0.55
C ARG A 302 21.96 -21.27 -0.82
N ASP A 303 22.42 -20.40 -1.71
CA ASP A 303 22.57 -20.65 -3.15
C ASP A 303 23.89 -21.31 -3.60
N SER A 304 24.83 -21.68 -2.70
CA SER A 304 26.05 -22.39 -3.14
C SER A 304 26.64 -23.37 -2.12
N ASP A 305 27.44 -24.31 -2.63
CA ASP A 305 28.27 -25.25 -1.86
C ASP A 305 29.46 -24.57 -1.15
N GLU A 306 29.55 -23.24 -1.23
CA GLU A 306 30.66 -22.47 -0.69
C GLU A 306 30.47 -22.20 0.81
N THR A 307 31.57 -21.86 1.48
CA THR A 307 31.47 -21.44 2.87
C THR A 307 30.78 -20.08 2.95
N ILE A 308 30.04 -19.84 4.04
CA ILE A 308 29.37 -18.55 4.29
C ILE A 308 30.37 -17.39 4.21
N ASP A 309 31.61 -17.59 4.67
CA ASP A 309 32.66 -16.57 4.63
C ASP A 309 33.06 -16.23 3.18
N ASP A 310 33.21 -17.22 2.29
CA ASP A 310 33.49 -16.97 0.87
C ASP A 310 32.35 -16.19 0.20
N GLN A 311 31.10 -16.46 0.57
CA GLN A 311 29.92 -15.76 0.03
C GLN A 311 29.84 -14.32 0.55
N LYS A 312 30.15 -14.09 1.83
CA LYS A 312 30.26 -12.73 2.41
C LYS A 312 31.33 -11.93 1.69
N GLU A 313 32.49 -12.52 1.46
CA GLU A 313 33.59 -11.88 0.71
C GLU A 313 33.18 -11.49 -0.71
N ARG A 314 32.50 -12.40 -1.45
CA ARG A 314 31.98 -12.09 -2.78
C ARG A 314 30.95 -10.97 -2.78
N PHE A 315 30.07 -10.95 -1.79
CA PHE A 315 29.08 -9.89 -1.65
C PHE A 315 29.74 -8.53 -1.38
N VAL A 316 30.77 -8.49 -0.53
CA VAL A 316 31.58 -7.27 -0.33
C VAL A 316 32.29 -6.86 -1.61
N GLU A 317 32.93 -7.80 -2.33
CA GLU A 317 33.59 -7.50 -3.62
C GLU A 317 32.60 -6.93 -4.64
N TYR A 318 31.36 -7.45 -4.66
CA TYR A 318 30.28 -6.91 -5.51
C TYR A 318 29.95 -5.45 -5.14
N ILE A 319 29.77 -5.14 -3.86
CA ILE A 319 29.48 -3.77 -3.41
C ILE A 319 30.65 -2.83 -3.75
N VAL A 320 31.89 -3.24 -3.50
CA VAL A 320 33.09 -2.46 -3.88
C VAL A 320 33.09 -2.19 -5.37
N ARG A 321 32.90 -3.23 -6.21
CA ARG A 321 32.90 -3.08 -7.66
C ARG A 321 31.78 -2.19 -8.18
N ALA A 322 30.58 -2.32 -7.60
CA ALA A 322 29.41 -1.55 -7.99
C ALA A 322 29.58 -0.09 -7.57
N PHE A 323 29.81 0.18 -6.28
CA PHE A 323 29.69 1.53 -5.73
C PHE A 323 31.03 2.25 -5.49
N TYR A 324 32.18 1.59 -5.67
CA TYR A 324 33.51 2.22 -5.51
C TYR A 324 34.40 1.89 -6.71
N ARG A 325 34.34 2.75 -7.73
CA ARG A 325 35.10 2.54 -8.97
C ARG A 325 36.59 2.76 -8.76
N ARG A 326 37.41 1.83 -9.29
CA ARG A 326 38.89 1.89 -9.23
C ARG A 326 39.50 3.17 -9.82
N ASN A 327 38.85 3.77 -10.81
CA ASN A 327 39.36 4.97 -11.49
C ASN A 327 38.95 6.28 -10.80
N ASP A 328 38.21 6.20 -9.69
CA ASP A 328 37.73 7.36 -8.96
C ASP A 328 38.60 7.55 -7.71
N ASP A 329 39.48 8.56 -7.74
CA ASP A 329 40.35 8.94 -6.62
C ASP A 329 39.56 9.24 -5.35
N SER A 330 38.27 9.60 -5.45
CA SER A 330 37.43 9.82 -4.28
C SER A 330 37.03 8.51 -3.60
N GLY A 331 36.71 7.48 -4.38
CA GLY A 331 36.27 6.17 -3.87
C GLY A 331 37.39 5.43 -3.15
N THR A 332 38.59 5.42 -3.73
CA THR A 332 39.78 4.79 -3.11
C THR A 332 40.18 5.48 -1.80
N LYS A 333 40.09 6.81 -1.73
CA LYS A 333 40.32 7.57 -0.50
C LYS A 333 39.30 7.23 0.59
N LEU A 334 38.02 7.16 0.27
CA LEU A 334 36.96 6.85 1.24
C LEU A 334 37.11 5.44 1.82
N LEU A 335 37.41 4.45 0.97
CA LEU A 335 37.66 3.09 1.44
C LEU A 335 38.97 2.97 2.26
N SER A 336 39.92 3.87 2.02
CA SER A 336 41.19 3.93 2.77
C SER A 336 41.03 4.60 4.15
N GLY A 337 39.83 5.05 4.49
CA GLY A 337 39.53 5.68 5.77
C GLY A 337 39.90 4.78 6.96
N THR A 338 40.36 5.43 8.03
CA THR A 338 40.81 4.79 9.27
C THR A 338 39.78 3.83 9.88
N GLU A 339 38.50 4.19 9.83
CA GLU A 339 37.41 3.40 10.40
C GLU A 339 37.23 2.05 9.68
N ILE A 340 37.26 2.03 8.34
CA ILE A 340 37.16 0.79 7.57
C ILE A 340 38.36 -0.12 7.89
N TRP A 341 39.56 0.45 7.97
CA TRP A 341 40.75 -0.33 8.32
C TRP A 341 40.71 -0.91 9.73
N ASN A 342 40.21 -0.15 10.71
CA ASN A 342 40.00 -0.68 12.06
C ASN A 342 39.06 -1.89 12.05
N ILE A 343 37.95 -1.80 11.32
CA ILE A 343 36.98 -2.90 11.17
C ILE A 343 37.64 -4.11 10.49
N LEU A 344 38.39 -3.89 9.40
CA LEU A 344 39.09 -4.97 8.70
C LEU A 344 40.13 -5.68 9.58
N MET A 345 40.87 -4.92 10.39
CA MET A 345 41.85 -5.46 11.33
C MET A 345 41.18 -6.24 12.47
N GLU A 346 40.03 -5.78 12.96
CA GLU A 346 39.24 -6.49 13.97
C GLU A 346 38.63 -7.80 13.44
N ILE A 347 38.16 -7.80 12.19
CA ILE A 347 37.67 -9.01 11.52
C ILE A 347 38.84 -9.98 11.29
N SER A 348 40.04 -9.48 10.98
CA SER A 348 41.28 -10.24 10.74
C SER A 348 41.21 -11.27 9.59
N ASN A 349 40.27 -11.09 8.66
CA ASN A 349 40.14 -11.93 7.47
C ASN A 349 41.06 -11.44 6.33
N MET A 350 42.08 -12.24 6.01
CA MET A 350 43.08 -11.91 4.98
C MET A 350 42.53 -11.87 3.56
N LYS A 351 41.51 -12.68 3.23
CA LYS A 351 40.87 -12.63 1.90
C LYS A 351 40.10 -11.33 1.75
N LEU A 352 39.36 -10.92 2.79
CA LEU A 352 38.66 -9.64 2.83
C LEU A 352 39.62 -8.46 2.66
N ILE A 353 40.74 -8.42 3.41
CA ILE A 353 41.79 -7.41 3.23
C ILE A 353 42.37 -7.45 1.80
N GLY A 354 42.54 -8.66 1.24
CA GLY A 354 42.94 -8.89 -0.14
C GLY A 354 42.00 -8.24 -1.17
N ILE A 355 40.68 -8.24 -0.91
CA ILE A 355 39.70 -7.54 -1.75
C ILE A 355 39.99 -6.04 -1.72
N PHE A 356 40.05 -5.40 -0.56
CA PHE A 356 40.26 -3.94 -0.47
C PHE A 356 41.59 -3.52 -1.14
N THR A 357 42.68 -4.24 -0.87
CA THR A 357 43.99 -3.95 -1.48
C THR A 357 44.00 -4.12 -3.00
N LYS A 358 43.28 -5.12 -3.55
CA LYS A 358 43.08 -5.29 -5.00
C LYS A 358 42.43 -4.07 -5.66
N TYR A 359 41.57 -3.35 -4.94
CA TYR A 359 40.94 -2.12 -5.42
C TYR A 359 41.75 -0.85 -5.11
N GLY A 360 43.02 -0.98 -4.69
CA GLY A 360 43.93 0.14 -4.44
C GLY A 360 43.70 0.86 -3.12
N VAL A 361 43.02 0.20 -2.17
CA VAL A 361 42.79 0.70 -0.82
C VAL A 361 43.97 0.33 0.06
N TYR A 362 44.50 1.31 0.80
CA TYR A 362 45.63 1.13 1.70
C TYR A 362 45.36 1.82 3.04
N PRO A 363 45.94 1.35 4.15
CA PRO A 363 45.79 2.04 5.42
C PRO A 363 46.40 3.44 5.32
N GLU A 364 45.72 4.44 5.88
CA GLU A 364 46.30 5.76 6.00
C GLU A 364 47.62 5.68 6.81
N MET A 365 48.62 6.46 6.38
CA MET A 365 49.94 6.52 7.02
C MET A 365 49.86 6.83 8.53
N SER A 366 48.79 7.49 8.97
CA SER A 366 48.48 7.77 10.38
C SER A 366 48.31 6.50 11.23
N MET A 367 47.91 5.38 10.64
CA MET A 367 47.73 4.10 11.35
C MET A 367 49.02 3.28 11.45
N ILE A 368 49.95 3.47 10.51
CA ILE A 368 51.22 2.74 10.48
C ILE A 368 52.12 3.15 11.65
N GLY A 369 51.95 4.38 12.18
CA GLY A 369 52.75 4.91 13.30
C GLY A 369 52.25 4.58 14.72
N ASN A 370 51.03 4.02 14.89
CA ASN A 370 50.44 3.77 16.21
C ASN A 370 50.59 2.32 16.70
N SER A 371 51.29 1.46 15.96
CA SER A 371 51.52 0.05 16.33
C SER A 371 52.85 -0.19 17.08
N SER A 372 53.50 0.88 17.55
CA SER A 372 54.69 0.80 18.38
C SER A 372 54.56 1.73 19.59
N ILE A 373 54.03 1.19 20.70
CA ILE A 373 54.43 1.40 22.11
C ILE A 373 53.89 0.22 22.92
#